data_AF-A0A198YZF7-F1
#
_entry.id   AF-A0A198YZF7-F1
#
_cell.length_a   1.000
_cell.length_b   1.000
_cell.length_c   1.000
_cell.angle_alpha   90.00
_cell.angle_beta   90.00
_cell.angle_gamma   90.00
#
_symmetry.space_group_name_H-M   'P 1'
#
loop_
_entity.id
_entity.type
_entity.pdbx_description
1 polymer ?
#
loop_
_entity_poly.entity_id
_entity_poly.type
_entity_poly.pdbx_seq_one_letter_code
_entity_poly.pdbx_strand_id
1 'polypeptide(L)'
;MNLVRTAMLLAFMTALFMFVGFLIGGRAGMMIAFVIAAGMNFFSYWNSDRMVLSAYRAQEVDERNAPEFFRIVRDLARNAGLPMPKVYLYDSPQPNAFATGRNPENAAVAASTGLLSALSAKEVAGVMAHELAHIQNRDTLTMTITATLAGAISMLGNFAFFFGGNRENNSNPLGFVGVIVAMIVAPLAAMLVQMAISRTREYSADRRGAEICGNPLWLASALGKIARGAAHVPNEDAERNPATAHMFIINPLSGERMDNLFSTHPNTENRIAALHDMAQGGMNVSTSPARTANPSRKSRSVPDTGLGRGGSQPPKGPWS
;
A
#
# COMPACT_ATOMS: atom_id res chain seq x y z
N MET A 1 13.50 -8.75 3.09
CA MET A 1 13.54 -7.27 3.26
C MET A 1 12.26 -6.71 3.89
N ASN A 2 11.06 -7.22 3.58
CA ASN A 2 9.80 -6.70 4.12
C ASN A 2 9.67 -6.80 5.64
N LEU A 3 9.98 -7.96 6.23
CA LEU A 3 9.92 -8.16 7.69
C LEU A 3 10.81 -7.19 8.47
N VAL A 4 12.02 -6.91 7.97
CA VAL A 4 12.94 -5.95 8.62
C VAL A 4 12.34 -4.54 8.58
N ARG A 5 11.68 -4.15 7.49
CA ARG A 5 11.02 -2.84 7.38
C ARG A 5 9.80 -2.73 8.29
N THR A 6 8.95 -3.76 8.32
CA THR A 6 7.84 -3.83 9.25
C THR A 6 8.35 -3.76 10.69
N ALA A 7 9.42 -4.48 11.03
CA ALA A 7 10.04 -4.44 12.35
C ALA A 7 10.61 -3.05 12.68
N MET A 8 11.29 -2.38 11.74
CA MET A 8 11.79 -1.01 11.92
C MET A 8 10.64 -0.01 12.12
N LEU A 9 9.55 -0.12 11.36
CA LEU A 9 8.37 0.74 11.52
C LEU A 9 7.74 0.53 12.89
N LEU A 10 7.53 -0.72 13.30
CA LEU A 10 6.98 -1.05 14.62
C LEU A 10 7.90 -0.56 15.74
N ALA A 11 9.21 -0.72 15.61
CA ALA A 11 10.20 -0.26 16.59
C ALA A 11 10.23 1.28 16.69
N PHE A 12 10.23 1.97 15.56
CA PHE A 12 10.16 3.44 15.50
C PHE A 12 8.89 3.95 16.17
N MET A 13 7.74 3.33 15.86
CA MET A 13 6.47 3.70 16.47
C MET A 13 6.44 3.41 17.96
N THR A 14 6.93 2.26 18.42
CA THR A 14 7.06 1.99 19.86
C THR A 14 7.92 3.04 20.55
N ALA A 15 9.06 3.41 19.95
CA ALA A 15 9.93 4.46 20.48
C ALA A 15 9.22 5.82 20.55
N LEU A 16 8.44 6.17 19.52
CA LEU A 16 7.64 7.40 19.50
C LEU A 16 6.59 7.41 20.62
N PHE A 17 5.81 6.33 20.77
CA PHE A 17 4.80 6.21 21.82
C PHE A 17 5.44 6.31 23.21
N MET A 18 6.58 5.64 23.42
CA MET A 18 7.35 5.75 24.65
C MET A 18 7.83 7.18 24.92
N PHE A 19 8.32 7.89 23.89
CA PHE A 19 8.77 9.26 23.99
C PHE A 19 7.62 10.21 24.37
N VAL A 20 6.46 10.08 23.70
CA VAL A 20 5.26 10.86 24.04
C VAL A 20 4.76 10.53 25.45
N GLY A 21 4.72 9.23 25.81
CA GLY A 21 4.35 8.79 27.15
C GLY A 21 5.28 9.34 28.23
N PHE A 22 6.57 9.46 27.94
CA PHE A 22 7.55 10.09 28.81
C PHE A 22 7.29 11.59 28.99
N LEU A 23 6.99 12.32 27.91
CA LEU A 23 6.68 13.75 27.99
C LEU A 23 5.42 14.05 28.82
N ILE A 24 4.42 13.16 28.79
CA ILE A 24 3.15 13.35 29.50
C ILE A 24 3.24 12.88 30.97
N GLY A 25 3.79 11.70 31.22
CA GLY A 25 3.72 11.03 32.52
C GLY A 25 5.06 10.57 33.09
N GLY A 26 6.18 11.08 32.56
CA GLY A 26 7.52 10.68 32.95
C GLY A 26 7.77 9.19 32.75
N ARG A 27 8.57 8.58 33.64
CA ARG A 27 8.91 7.15 33.53
C ARG A 27 7.68 6.22 33.62
N ALA A 28 6.67 6.60 34.40
CA ALA A 28 5.42 5.83 34.51
C ALA A 28 4.61 5.89 33.22
N GLY A 29 4.43 7.08 32.64
CA GLY A 29 3.76 7.27 31.35
C GLY A 29 4.46 6.55 30.20
N MET A 30 5.80 6.54 30.19
CA MET A 30 6.60 5.77 29.23
C MET A 30 6.34 4.26 29.34
N MET A 31 6.29 3.70 30.55
CA MET A 31 6.04 2.26 30.76
C MET A 31 4.61 1.88 30.34
N ILE A 32 3.62 2.71 30.66
CA ILE A 32 2.24 2.52 30.22
C ILE A 32 2.16 2.57 28.69
N ALA A 33 2.78 3.59 28.07
CA ALA A 33 2.81 3.72 26.61
C ALA A 33 3.52 2.55 25.92
N PHE A 34 4.59 2.00 26.53
CA PHE A 34 5.25 0.80 26.02
C PHE A 34 4.32 -0.41 26.03
N VAL A 35 3.63 -0.68 27.14
CA VAL A 35 2.70 -1.82 27.25
C VAL A 35 1.55 -1.68 26.24
N ILE A 36 0.99 -0.47 26.11
CA ILE A 36 -0.05 -0.17 25.12
C ILE A 36 0.49 -0.38 23.70
N ALA A 37 1.66 0.18 23.37
CA ALA A 37 2.25 0.05 22.04
C ALA A 37 2.59 -1.42 21.70
N ALA A 38 3.12 -2.19 22.65
CA ALA A 38 3.39 -3.61 22.47
C ALA A 38 2.09 -4.41 22.25
N GLY A 39 1.06 -4.15 23.07
CA GLY A 39 -0.25 -4.76 22.91
C GLY A 39 -0.91 -4.40 21.57
N MET A 40 -0.81 -3.15 21.15
CA MET A 40 -1.37 -2.66 19.90
C MET A 40 -0.61 -3.18 18.68
N ASN A 41 0.72 -3.28 18.74
CA ASN A 41 1.53 -3.89 17.68
C ASN A 41 1.20 -5.37 17.51
N PHE A 42 1.07 -6.10 18.63
CA PHE A 42 0.61 -7.48 18.61
C PHE A 42 -0.80 -7.54 18.00
N PHE A 43 -1.78 -6.82 18.55
CA PHE A 43 -3.14 -6.85 18.03
C PHE A 43 -3.23 -6.50 16.54
N SER A 44 -2.47 -5.48 16.08
CA SER A 44 -2.40 -5.06 14.68
C SER A 44 -1.83 -6.16 13.79
N TYR A 45 -0.76 -6.85 14.18
CA TYR A 45 -0.20 -7.91 13.33
C TYR A 45 -1.21 -9.05 13.06
N TRP A 46 -2.04 -9.43 14.05
CA TRP A 46 -3.00 -10.52 13.91
C TRP A 46 -4.40 -10.10 13.44
N ASN A 47 -4.79 -8.82 13.57
CA ASN A 47 -6.15 -8.34 13.25
C ASN A 47 -6.18 -7.15 12.28
N SER A 48 -5.04 -6.71 11.74
CA SER A 48 -4.99 -5.51 10.87
C SER A 48 -5.88 -5.61 9.63
N ASP A 49 -6.00 -6.81 9.05
CA ASP A 49 -6.93 -7.07 7.94
C ASP A 49 -8.37 -6.81 8.34
N ARG A 50 -8.81 -7.37 9.48
CA ARG A 50 -10.15 -7.16 10.03
C ARG A 50 -10.41 -5.71 10.40
N MET A 51 -9.42 -5.02 10.95
CA MET A 51 -9.54 -3.61 11.33
C MET A 51 -9.75 -2.71 10.10
N VAL A 52 -8.97 -2.93 9.03
CA VAL A 52 -9.15 -2.16 7.79
C VAL A 52 -10.48 -2.52 7.13
N LEU A 53 -10.82 -3.80 7.00
CA LEU A 53 -12.09 -4.23 6.40
C LEU A 53 -13.31 -3.69 7.18
N SER A 54 -13.25 -3.68 8.51
CA SER A 54 -14.35 -3.15 9.34
C SER A 54 -14.44 -1.62 9.25
N ALA A 55 -13.32 -0.91 9.14
CA ALA A 55 -13.31 0.54 8.93
C ALA A 55 -14.06 0.94 7.65
N TYR A 56 -13.94 0.15 6.59
CA TYR A 56 -14.69 0.34 5.34
C TYR A 56 -16.08 -0.33 5.34
N ARG A 57 -16.48 -1.01 6.42
CA ARG A 57 -17.71 -1.82 6.49
C ARG A 57 -17.83 -2.80 5.32
N ALA A 58 -16.69 -3.39 4.93
CA ALA A 58 -16.59 -4.26 3.78
C ALA A 58 -17.37 -5.57 4.01
N GLN A 59 -18.11 -5.99 3.00
CA GLN A 59 -18.94 -7.19 3.01
C GLN A 59 -18.28 -8.28 2.17
N GLU A 60 -18.14 -9.48 2.73
CA GLU A 60 -17.54 -10.61 2.03
C GLU A 60 -18.47 -11.07 0.91
N VAL A 61 -17.90 -11.30 -0.27
CA VAL A 61 -18.61 -11.73 -1.47
C VAL A 61 -18.09 -13.08 -1.97
N ASP A 62 -18.97 -13.85 -2.59
CA ASP A 62 -18.73 -15.16 -3.16
C ASP A 62 -19.33 -15.27 -4.58
N GLU A 63 -19.25 -16.46 -5.18
CA GLU A 63 -19.79 -16.74 -6.51
C GLU A 63 -21.31 -16.54 -6.61
N ARG A 64 -22.04 -16.46 -5.50
CA ARG A 64 -23.51 -16.31 -5.49
C ARG A 64 -23.93 -14.86 -5.49
N ASN A 65 -23.24 -13.99 -4.76
CA ASN A 65 -23.62 -12.58 -4.61
C ASN A 65 -22.87 -11.63 -5.54
N ALA A 66 -21.66 -11.96 -5.99
CA ALA A 66 -20.88 -11.16 -6.95
C ALA A 66 -20.13 -12.05 -7.96
N PRO A 67 -20.83 -12.85 -8.78
CA PRO A 67 -20.22 -13.90 -9.63
C PRO A 67 -19.14 -13.39 -10.58
N GLU A 68 -19.37 -12.23 -11.21
CA GLU A 68 -18.41 -11.67 -12.17
C GLU A 68 -17.12 -11.22 -11.49
N PHE A 69 -17.23 -10.42 -10.43
CA PHE A 69 -16.08 -9.92 -9.68
C PHE A 69 -15.29 -11.05 -9.02
N PHE A 70 -15.99 -11.99 -8.38
CA PHE A 70 -15.35 -13.15 -7.76
C PHE A 70 -14.59 -14.01 -8.78
N ARG A 71 -15.17 -14.24 -9.97
CA ARG A 71 -14.50 -14.97 -11.05
C ARG A 71 -13.24 -14.26 -11.54
N ILE A 72 -13.28 -12.93 -11.71
CA ILE A 72 -12.10 -12.15 -12.08
C ILE A 72 -10.97 -12.38 -11.06
N VAL A 73 -11.25 -12.22 -9.77
CA VAL A 73 -10.24 -12.40 -8.72
C VAL A 73 -9.71 -13.85 -8.71
N ARG A 74 -10.59 -14.84 -8.86
CA ARG A 74 -10.23 -16.26 -8.92
C ARG A 74 -9.28 -16.59 -10.07
N ASP A 75 -9.60 -16.12 -11.26
CA ASP A 75 -8.80 -16.39 -12.45
C ASP A 75 -7.43 -15.70 -12.35
N LEU A 76 -7.38 -14.47 -11.82
CA LEU A 76 -6.13 -13.76 -11.58
C LEU A 76 -5.28 -14.38 -10.46
N ALA A 77 -5.89 -14.82 -9.36
CA ALA A 77 -5.18 -15.53 -8.29
C ALA A 77 -4.54 -16.82 -8.81
N ARG A 78 -5.25 -17.55 -9.68
CA ARG A 78 -4.72 -18.71 -10.38
C ARG A 78 -3.54 -18.35 -11.29
N ASN A 79 -3.64 -17.30 -12.09
CA ASN A 79 -2.55 -16.81 -12.94
C ASN A 79 -1.31 -16.40 -12.13
N ALA A 80 -1.53 -15.81 -10.96
CA ALA A 80 -0.48 -15.40 -10.04
C ALA A 80 0.12 -16.58 -9.23
N GLY A 81 -0.50 -17.76 -9.23
CA GLY A 81 -0.09 -18.89 -8.39
C GLY A 81 -0.32 -18.64 -6.89
N LEU A 82 -1.35 -17.86 -6.55
CA LEU A 82 -1.72 -17.53 -5.17
C LEU A 82 -2.90 -18.38 -4.69
N PRO A 83 -3.00 -18.67 -3.38
CA PRO A 83 -4.26 -19.09 -2.78
C PRO A 83 -5.36 -18.07 -3.08
N MET A 84 -6.61 -18.53 -3.20
CA MET A 84 -7.74 -17.61 -3.41
C MET A 84 -7.88 -16.69 -2.19
N PRO A 85 -7.68 -15.37 -2.33
CA PRO A 85 -7.90 -14.45 -1.23
C PRO A 85 -9.41 -14.32 -0.97
N LYS A 86 -9.76 -13.87 0.24
CA LYS A 86 -11.13 -13.46 0.51
C LYS A 86 -11.46 -12.22 -0.32
N VAL A 87 -12.69 -12.14 -0.81
CA VAL A 87 -13.13 -11.06 -1.69
C VAL A 87 -14.18 -10.24 -0.98
N TYR A 88 -14.05 -8.92 -1.00
CA TYR A 88 -14.96 -8.00 -0.34
C TYR A 88 -15.44 -6.89 -1.27
N LEU A 89 -16.64 -6.40 -1.01
CA LEU A 89 -17.15 -5.14 -1.56
C LEU A 89 -17.48 -4.18 -0.43
N TYR A 90 -17.26 -2.89 -0.64
CA TYR A 90 -17.71 -1.87 0.29
C TYR A 90 -18.42 -0.75 -0.46
N ASP A 91 -19.40 -0.17 0.20
CA ASP A 91 -20.21 0.88 -0.40
C ASP A 91 -19.49 2.22 -0.30
N SER A 92 -19.00 2.70 -1.44
CA SER A 92 -18.39 4.02 -1.59
C SER A 92 -18.45 4.46 -3.05
N PRO A 93 -18.95 5.67 -3.34
CA PRO A 93 -18.96 6.20 -4.70
C PRO A 93 -17.55 6.52 -5.22
N GLN A 94 -16.56 6.66 -4.33
CA GLN A 94 -15.19 6.91 -4.76
C GLN A 94 -14.56 5.64 -5.33
N PRO A 95 -14.05 5.65 -6.57
CA PRO A 95 -13.40 4.48 -7.17
C PRO A 95 -12.13 4.10 -6.42
N ASN A 96 -12.13 2.95 -5.74
CA ASN A 96 -10.95 2.43 -5.07
C ASN A 96 -11.00 0.90 -4.90
N ALA A 97 -9.82 0.27 -4.81
CA ALA A 97 -9.64 -1.11 -4.39
C ALA A 97 -8.34 -1.24 -3.60
N PHE A 98 -8.23 -2.26 -2.75
CA PHE A 98 -7.02 -2.51 -1.97
C PHE A 98 -6.87 -3.98 -1.62
N ALA A 99 -5.64 -4.41 -1.39
CA ALA A 99 -5.31 -5.68 -0.75
C ALA A 99 -4.87 -5.50 0.71
N THR A 100 -5.20 -6.49 1.55
CA THR A 100 -4.77 -6.58 2.94
C THR A 100 -4.45 -8.02 3.33
N GLY A 101 -3.86 -8.20 4.50
CA GLY A 101 -3.51 -9.50 5.04
C GLY A 101 -2.02 -9.67 5.32
N ARG A 102 -1.72 -10.61 6.21
CA ARG A 102 -0.37 -10.85 6.74
C ARG A 102 0.54 -11.68 5.83
N ASN A 103 -0.06 -12.53 5.01
CA ASN A 103 0.62 -13.41 4.06
C ASN A 103 -0.40 -13.86 2.98
N PRO A 104 0.06 -14.47 1.86
CA PRO A 104 -0.83 -14.94 0.80
C PRO A 104 -1.93 -15.89 1.25
N GLU A 105 -1.68 -16.71 2.28
CA GLU A 105 -2.65 -17.66 2.82
C GLU A 105 -3.74 -17.00 3.67
N ASN A 106 -3.51 -15.77 4.13
CA ASN A 106 -4.41 -14.98 4.95
C ASN A 106 -4.56 -13.58 4.33
N ALA A 107 -4.84 -13.55 3.03
CA ALA A 107 -5.02 -12.33 2.25
C ALA A 107 -6.50 -12.08 1.94
N ALA A 108 -6.83 -10.80 1.80
CA ALA A 108 -8.13 -10.32 1.36
C ALA A 108 -7.95 -9.19 0.35
N VAL A 109 -8.88 -9.09 -0.59
CA VAL A 109 -8.97 -8.00 -1.55
C VAL A 109 -10.35 -7.37 -1.48
N ALA A 110 -10.44 -6.06 -1.63
CA ALA A 110 -11.69 -5.32 -1.57
C ALA A 110 -11.80 -4.31 -2.70
N ALA A 111 -13.01 -4.09 -3.22
CA ALA A 111 -13.30 -3.05 -4.22
C ALA A 111 -14.54 -2.22 -3.80
N SER A 112 -14.54 -0.94 -4.14
CA SER A 112 -15.68 -0.06 -3.91
C SER A 112 -16.76 -0.25 -4.97
N THR A 113 -18.01 0.04 -4.61
CA THR A 113 -19.14 0.12 -5.55
C THR A 113 -18.87 1.12 -6.68
N GLY A 114 -18.22 2.26 -6.38
CA GLY A 114 -17.80 3.26 -7.36
C GLY A 114 -16.77 2.73 -8.37
N LEU A 115 -15.83 1.89 -7.95
CA LEU A 115 -14.83 1.30 -8.85
C LEU A 115 -15.48 0.35 -9.85
N LEU A 116 -16.33 -0.55 -9.36
CA LEU A 116 -17.04 -1.50 -10.22
C LEU A 116 -18.03 -0.82 -11.17
N SER A 117 -18.58 0.33 -10.79
CA SER A 117 -19.48 1.11 -11.66
C SER A 117 -18.72 1.89 -12.74
N ALA A 118 -17.48 2.33 -12.45
CA ALA A 118 -16.69 3.17 -13.35
C ALA A 118 -15.85 2.38 -14.37
N LEU A 119 -15.50 1.13 -14.04
CA LEU A 119 -14.55 0.32 -14.79
C LEU A 119 -15.23 -0.85 -15.50
N SER A 120 -14.72 -1.19 -16.69
CA SER A 120 -15.06 -2.45 -17.37
C SER A 120 -14.42 -3.64 -16.66
N ALA A 121 -14.95 -4.85 -16.89
CA ALA A 121 -14.39 -6.09 -16.33
C ALA A 121 -12.88 -6.26 -16.57
N LYS A 122 -12.38 -5.84 -17.75
CA LYS A 122 -10.94 -5.87 -18.08
C LYS A 122 -10.13 -4.90 -17.23
N GLU A 123 -10.64 -3.68 -17.04
CA GLU A 123 -10.00 -2.65 -16.20
C GLU A 123 -10.01 -3.06 -14.73
N VAL A 124 -11.13 -3.61 -14.24
CA VAL A 124 -11.19 -4.22 -12.90
C VAL A 124 -10.15 -5.33 -12.78
N ALA A 125 -10.01 -6.20 -13.79
CA ALA A 125 -8.98 -7.23 -13.77
C ALA A 125 -7.55 -6.66 -13.71
N GLY A 126 -7.28 -5.56 -14.40
CA GLY A 126 -6.00 -4.84 -14.31
C GLY A 126 -5.72 -4.33 -12.90
N VAL A 127 -6.70 -3.68 -12.27
CA VAL A 127 -6.60 -3.18 -10.89
C VAL A 127 -6.41 -4.32 -9.89
N MET A 128 -7.24 -5.36 -9.95
CA MET A 128 -7.14 -6.47 -9.01
C MET A 128 -5.83 -7.26 -9.19
N ALA A 129 -5.30 -7.34 -10.41
CA ALA A 129 -3.99 -7.96 -10.66
C ALA A 129 -2.84 -7.17 -10.01
N HIS A 130 -2.92 -5.85 -10.00
CA HIS A 130 -1.99 -4.99 -9.26
C HIS A 130 -2.07 -5.26 -7.74
N GLU A 131 -3.28 -5.31 -7.18
CA GLU A 131 -3.48 -5.64 -5.76
C GLU A 131 -2.97 -7.04 -5.39
N LEU A 132 -3.18 -8.04 -6.27
CA LEU A 132 -2.63 -9.38 -6.11
C LEU A 132 -1.10 -9.41 -6.19
N ALA A 133 -0.48 -8.53 -6.98
CA ALA A 133 0.98 -8.41 -7.02
C ALA A 133 1.54 -7.94 -5.65
N HIS A 134 0.83 -7.07 -4.94
CA HIS A 134 1.21 -6.69 -3.57
C HIS A 134 1.10 -7.85 -2.57
N ILE A 135 0.07 -8.71 -2.72
CA ILE A 135 -0.06 -9.93 -1.91
C ILE A 135 1.12 -10.87 -2.20
N GLN A 136 1.41 -11.12 -3.48
CA GLN A 136 2.53 -11.97 -3.91
C GLN A 136 3.88 -11.47 -3.36
N ASN A 137 4.10 -10.15 -3.40
CA ASN A 137 5.32 -9.53 -2.90
C ASN A 137 5.36 -9.38 -1.37
N ARG A 138 4.26 -9.70 -0.66
CA ARG A 138 4.10 -9.56 0.80
C ARG A 138 4.23 -8.11 1.27
N ASP A 139 3.62 -7.21 0.51
CA ASP A 139 3.67 -5.77 0.76
C ASP A 139 2.49 -5.30 1.60
N THR A 140 1.38 -6.04 1.49
CA THR A 140 0.11 -5.80 2.19
C THR A 140 0.30 -5.64 3.69
N LEU A 141 1.07 -6.51 4.35
CA LEU A 141 1.28 -6.41 5.80
C LEU A 141 1.88 -5.05 6.21
N THR A 142 2.85 -4.55 5.44
CA THR A 142 3.47 -3.26 5.73
C THR A 142 2.47 -2.12 5.47
N MET A 143 1.69 -2.20 4.39
CA MET A 143 0.64 -1.23 4.08
C MET A 143 -0.43 -1.18 5.18
N THR A 144 -0.97 -2.33 5.58
CA THR A 144 -2.05 -2.44 6.58
C THR A 144 -1.59 -2.03 7.97
N ILE A 145 -0.38 -2.43 8.39
CA ILE A 145 0.20 -1.97 9.66
C ILE A 145 0.37 -0.45 9.63
N THR A 146 0.87 0.10 8.52
CA THR A 146 1.04 1.56 8.44
C THR A 146 -0.31 2.29 8.48
N ALA A 147 -1.34 1.76 7.81
CA ALA A 147 -2.70 2.31 7.90
C ALA A 147 -3.28 2.28 9.31
N THR A 148 -3.07 1.18 10.02
CA THR A 148 -3.52 1.02 11.41
C THR A 148 -2.82 2.00 12.34
N LEU A 149 -1.51 2.18 12.15
CA LEU A 149 -0.70 3.12 12.92
C LEU A 149 -1.08 4.58 12.62
N ALA A 150 -1.30 4.91 11.35
CA ALA A 150 -1.78 6.21 10.91
C ALA A 150 -3.12 6.56 11.61
N GLY A 151 -4.08 5.63 11.61
CA GLY A 151 -5.34 5.77 12.35
C GLY A 151 -5.14 5.92 13.87
N ALA A 152 -4.23 5.16 14.48
CA ALA A 152 -3.92 5.25 15.91
C ALA A 152 -3.31 6.62 16.28
N ILE A 153 -2.45 7.19 15.43
CA ILE A 153 -1.90 8.53 15.67
C ILE A 153 -3.00 9.60 15.53
N SER A 154 -3.89 9.48 14.53
CA SER A 154 -5.06 10.36 14.41
C SER A 154 -5.96 10.30 15.66
N MET A 155 -6.15 9.11 16.25
CA MET A 155 -6.90 8.94 17.51
C MET A 155 -6.20 9.62 18.70
N LEU A 156 -4.88 9.48 18.83
CA LEU A 156 -4.12 10.18 19.87
C LEU A 156 -4.25 11.70 19.74
N GLY A 157 -4.28 12.22 18.52
CA GLY A 157 -4.45 13.64 18.29
C GLY A 157 -5.80 14.17 18.74
N ASN A 158 -6.87 13.42 18.46
CA ASN A 158 -8.21 13.72 18.97
C ASN A 158 -8.27 13.62 20.51
N PHE A 159 -7.60 12.63 21.11
CA PHE A 159 -7.57 12.44 22.56
C PHE A 159 -6.83 13.58 23.28
N ALA A 160 -5.70 14.04 22.74
CA ALA A 160 -4.95 15.18 23.28
C ALA A 160 -5.76 16.49 23.19
N PHE A 161 -6.54 16.68 22.13
CA PHE A 161 -7.44 17.84 21.99
C PHE A 161 -8.58 17.79 23.01
N PHE A 162 -9.18 16.62 23.24
CA PHE A 162 -10.32 16.45 24.15
C PHE A 162 -9.94 16.49 25.63
N PHE A 163 -8.78 15.95 26.00
CA PHE A 163 -8.31 15.89 27.40
C PHE A 163 -7.31 16.98 27.77
N GLY A 164 -6.72 17.68 26.79
CA GLY A 164 -5.83 18.83 27.01
C GLY A 164 -6.53 20.19 27.19
N GLY A 165 -7.87 20.22 27.12
CA GLY A 165 -8.69 21.44 27.21
C GLY A 165 -8.86 22.02 28.62
N ASN A 166 -8.63 21.24 29.69
CA ASN A 166 -8.77 21.74 31.07
C ASN A 166 -7.46 22.35 31.59
N ARG A 167 -7.26 23.63 31.28
CA ARG A 167 -6.14 24.47 31.76
C ARG A 167 -6.41 25.02 33.16
N GLU A 168 -6.44 24.20 34.20
CA GLU A 168 -6.56 24.76 35.56
C GLU A 168 -5.48 24.37 36.56
N ASN A 169 -4.62 23.37 36.31
CA ASN A 169 -3.50 23.13 37.22
C ASN A 169 -2.42 22.18 36.67
N ASN A 170 -1.47 22.66 35.86
CA ASN A 170 -0.05 22.25 36.02
C ASN A 170 0.92 23.07 35.14
N SER A 171 2.08 23.35 35.70
CA SER A 171 3.05 24.38 35.36
C SER A 171 4.14 23.96 34.35
N ASN A 172 3.77 23.35 33.21
CA ASN A 172 4.76 23.14 32.13
C ASN A 172 4.21 23.40 30.72
N PRO A 173 4.22 24.66 30.24
CA PRO A 173 3.79 25.04 28.89
C PRO A 173 4.55 24.31 27.77
N LEU A 174 5.79 23.88 28.03
CA LEU A 174 6.64 23.15 27.08
C LEU A 174 6.15 21.71 26.82
N GLY A 175 5.44 21.10 27.77
CA GLY A 175 4.89 19.74 27.60
C GLY A 175 3.73 19.68 26.60
N PHE A 176 2.81 20.65 26.68
CA PHE A 176 1.68 20.74 25.75
C PHE A 176 2.13 21.07 24.32
N VAL A 177 3.07 22.00 24.18
CA VAL A 177 3.67 22.33 22.88
C VAL A 177 4.46 21.15 22.31
N GLY A 178 5.22 20.43 23.15
CA GLY A 178 5.95 19.22 22.74
C GLY A 178 5.03 18.09 22.25
N VAL A 179 3.86 17.90 22.88
CA VAL A 179 2.85 16.94 22.44
C VAL A 179 2.24 17.34 21.10
N ILE A 180 1.89 18.61 20.91
CA ILE A 180 1.36 19.13 19.64
C ILE A 180 2.40 18.98 18.51
N VAL A 181 3.66 19.34 18.78
CA VAL A 181 4.75 19.20 17.80
C VAL A 181 4.99 17.73 17.46
N ALA A 182 5.00 16.82 18.44
CA ALA A 182 5.16 15.39 18.19
C ALA A 182 3.97 14.81 17.38
N MET A 183 2.75 15.26 17.66
CA MET A 183 1.55 14.88 16.89
C MET A 183 1.60 15.31 15.43
N ILE A 184 2.26 16.43 15.12
CA ILE A 184 2.40 16.92 13.74
C ILE A 184 3.62 16.27 13.07
N VAL A 185 4.77 16.28 13.74
CA VAL A 185 6.05 15.87 13.15
C VAL A 185 6.16 14.36 12.98
N ALA A 186 5.58 13.57 13.88
CA ALA A 186 5.76 12.12 13.83
C ALA A 186 5.01 11.42 12.69
N PRO A 187 3.74 11.76 12.37
CA PRO A 187 3.09 11.32 11.13
C PRO A 187 3.87 11.74 9.90
N LEU A 188 4.37 12.98 9.85
CA LEU A 188 5.15 13.49 8.72
C LEU A 188 6.44 12.70 8.53
N ALA A 189 7.15 12.38 9.61
CA ALA A 189 8.38 11.59 9.55
C ALA A 189 8.12 10.14 9.12
N ALA A 190 7.09 9.49 9.68
CA ALA A 190 6.69 8.14 9.30
C ALA A 190 6.27 8.07 7.82
N MET A 191 5.54 9.08 7.36
CA MET A 191 5.16 9.23 5.97
C MET A 191 6.33 9.43 5.03
N LEU A 192 7.29 10.30 5.36
CA LEU A 192 8.48 10.53 4.55
C LEU A 192 9.28 9.23 4.34
N VAL A 193 9.40 8.41 5.39
CA VAL A 193 10.07 7.10 5.32
C VAL A 193 9.28 6.11 4.45
N GLN A 194 7.94 6.10 4.57
CA GLN A 194 7.09 5.21 3.78
C GLN A 194 7.05 5.59 2.29
N MET A 195 6.97 6.89 1.98
CA MET A 195 6.95 7.44 0.62
C MET A 195 8.21 7.10 -0.18
N ALA A 196 9.39 7.14 0.48
CA ALA A 196 10.65 6.81 -0.16
C ALA A 196 10.75 5.34 -0.60
N ILE A 197 10.00 4.45 0.06
CA ILE A 197 10.02 3.01 -0.18
C ILE A 197 8.91 2.57 -1.14
N SER A 198 7.80 3.32 -1.22
CA SER A 198 6.60 2.97 -1.99
C SER A 198 6.80 2.97 -3.51
N ARG A 199 7.44 4.02 -4.07
CA ARG A 199 7.46 4.26 -5.54
C ARG A 199 7.98 3.09 -6.37
N THR A 200 9.12 2.50 -6.00
CA THR A 200 9.68 1.35 -6.74
C THR A 200 8.76 0.13 -6.68
N ARG A 201 8.00 -0.03 -5.59
CA ARG A 201 7.08 -1.16 -5.42
C ARG A 201 5.85 -1.00 -6.28
N GLU A 202 5.31 0.20 -6.38
CA GLU A 202 4.17 0.53 -7.24
C GLU A 202 4.48 0.19 -8.71
N TYR A 203 5.65 0.61 -9.22
CA TYR A 203 6.07 0.19 -10.55
C TYR A 203 6.17 -1.34 -10.63
N SER A 204 6.88 -1.98 -9.70
CA SER A 204 7.01 -3.45 -9.71
C SER A 204 5.66 -4.18 -9.71
N ALA A 205 4.67 -3.64 -9.00
CA ALA A 205 3.31 -4.15 -8.93
C ALA A 205 2.54 -3.86 -10.23
N ASP A 206 2.75 -2.73 -10.90
CA ASP A 206 2.19 -2.44 -12.23
C ASP A 206 2.65 -3.45 -13.27
N ARG A 207 3.95 -3.69 -13.34
CA ARG A 207 4.51 -4.69 -14.25
C ARG A 207 3.99 -6.08 -13.93
N ARG A 208 4.03 -6.47 -12.65
CA ARG A 208 3.60 -7.81 -12.27
C ARG A 208 2.09 -8.00 -12.45
N GLY A 209 1.30 -6.97 -12.15
CA GLY A 209 -0.14 -6.94 -12.41
C GLY A 209 -0.44 -7.09 -13.90
N ALA A 210 0.30 -6.39 -14.77
CA ALA A 210 0.20 -6.56 -16.21
C ALA A 210 0.54 -7.98 -16.68
N GLU A 211 1.54 -8.62 -16.09
CA GLU A 211 1.88 -10.03 -16.35
C GLU A 211 0.78 -11.00 -15.87
N ILE A 212 0.14 -10.72 -14.72
CA ILE A 212 -0.93 -11.56 -14.15
C ILE A 212 -2.23 -11.45 -14.96
N CYS A 213 -2.62 -10.24 -15.38
CA CYS A 213 -3.82 -10.03 -16.19
C CYS A 213 -3.59 -10.26 -17.69
N GLY A 214 -2.32 -10.31 -18.12
CA GLY A 214 -1.90 -10.55 -19.50
C GLY A 214 -2.06 -9.34 -20.42
N ASN A 215 -2.38 -8.15 -19.89
CA ASN A 215 -2.49 -6.94 -20.69
C ASN A 215 -2.21 -5.65 -19.87
N PRO A 216 -1.07 -4.97 -20.09
CA PRO A 216 -0.73 -3.74 -19.35
C PRO A 216 -1.70 -2.57 -19.62
N LEU A 217 -2.35 -2.55 -20.78
CA LEU A 217 -3.26 -1.45 -21.16
C LEU A 217 -4.55 -1.46 -20.33
N TRP A 218 -4.92 -2.60 -19.75
CA TRP A 218 -6.10 -2.67 -18.88
C TRP A 218 -5.90 -1.86 -17.60
N LEU A 219 -4.73 -2.02 -16.96
CA LEU A 219 -4.37 -1.22 -15.79
C LEU A 219 -4.13 0.24 -16.17
N ALA A 220 -3.49 0.52 -17.30
CA ALA A 220 -3.27 1.90 -17.76
C ALA A 220 -4.59 2.65 -17.99
N SER A 221 -5.56 2.02 -18.65
CA SER A 221 -6.90 2.58 -18.87
C SER A 221 -7.65 2.79 -17.54
N ALA A 222 -7.56 1.81 -16.63
CA ALA A 222 -8.16 1.90 -15.30
C ALA A 222 -7.60 3.08 -14.50
N LEU A 223 -6.27 3.22 -14.42
CA LEU A 223 -5.61 4.33 -13.73
C LEU A 223 -6.06 5.68 -14.27
N GLY A 224 -6.16 5.83 -15.60
CA GLY A 224 -6.67 7.06 -16.20
C GLY A 224 -8.12 7.38 -15.81
N LYS A 225 -8.98 6.37 -15.73
CA LYS A 225 -10.39 6.55 -15.30
C LYS A 225 -10.52 6.85 -13.81
N ILE A 226 -9.79 6.13 -12.96
CA ILE A 226 -9.78 6.37 -11.52
C ILE A 226 -9.25 7.79 -11.25
N ALA A 227 -8.23 8.25 -11.97
CA ALA A 227 -7.64 9.58 -11.75
C ALA A 227 -8.66 10.69 -12.01
N ARG A 228 -9.40 10.57 -13.12
CA ARG A 228 -10.48 11.48 -13.43
C ARG A 228 -11.63 11.36 -12.43
N GLY A 229 -12.01 10.14 -12.04
CA GLY A 229 -13.10 9.91 -11.06
C GLY A 229 -12.78 10.48 -9.67
N ALA A 230 -11.56 10.27 -9.18
CA ALA A 230 -11.11 10.77 -7.88
C ALA A 230 -11.13 12.30 -7.82
N ALA A 231 -10.78 12.99 -8.92
CA ALA A 231 -10.84 14.45 -8.99
C ALA A 231 -12.28 15.02 -8.95
N HIS A 232 -13.30 14.22 -9.27
CA HIS A 232 -14.70 14.68 -9.36
C HIS A 232 -15.59 14.18 -8.21
N VAL A 233 -15.11 13.24 -7.39
CA VAL A 233 -15.86 12.70 -6.23
C VAL A 233 -15.11 13.10 -4.97
N PRO A 234 -15.53 14.18 -4.29
CA PRO A 234 -14.97 14.57 -3.00
C PRO A 234 -15.11 13.40 -2.02
N ASN A 235 -14.02 13.01 -1.37
CA ASN A 235 -14.08 12.06 -0.26
C ASN A 235 -13.86 12.78 1.06
N GLU A 236 -14.95 13.23 1.67
CA GLU A 236 -14.89 13.91 2.95
C GLU A 236 -14.30 13.04 4.07
N ASP A 237 -14.43 11.71 4.01
CA ASP A 237 -13.84 10.81 5.01
C ASP A 237 -12.31 10.76 4.88
N ALA A 238 -11.78 10.77 3.66
CA ALA A 238 -10.36 10.86 3.41
C ALA A 238 -9.81 12.26 3.77
N GLU A 239 -10.56 13.33 3.46
CA GLU A 239 -10.21 14.70 3.88
C GLU A 239 -10.19 14.85 5.41
N ARG A 240 -11.09 14.18 6.13
CA ARG A 240 -11.12 14.14 7.60
C ARG A 240 -9.99 13.29 8.19
N ASN A 241 -9.45 12.33 7.44
CA ASN A 241 -8.37 11.47 7.88
C ASN A 241 -7.33 11.25 6.77
N PRO A 242 -6.51 12.26 6.43
CA PRO A 242 -5.52 12.19 5.35
C PRO A 242 -4.52 11.03 5.50
N ALA A 243 -4.37 10.54 6.73
CA ALA A 243 -3.51 9.42 7.08
C ALA A 243 -4.02 8.07 6.53
N THR A 244 -5.21 7.99 5.94
CA THR A 244 -5.71 6.80 5.21
C THR A 244 -5.56 6.92 3.69
N ALA A 245 -5.09 8.07 3.18
CA ALA A 245 -4.98 8.34 1.74
C ALA A 245 -4.10 7.33 1.01
N HIS A 246 -3.11 6.72 1.67
CA HIS A 246 -2.23 5.70 1.09
C HIS A 246 -2.89 4.33 0.88
N MET A 247 -4.13 4.15 1.36
CA MET A 247 -4.94 2.96 1.08
C MET A 247 -5.76 3.09 -0.21
N PHE A 248 -5.64 4.22 -0.91
CA PHE A 248 -6.32 4.47 -2.17
C PHE A 248 -5.35 4.31 -3.35
N ILE A 249 -5.82 3.68 -4.43
CA ILE A 249 -5.02 3.50 -5.66
C ILE A 249 -4.54 4.85 -6.22
N ILE A 250 -5.36 5.88 -6.04
CA ILE A 250 -5.06 7.27 -6.39
C ILE A 250 -5.39 8.15 -5.21
N ASN A 251 -4.55 9.17 -4.97
CA ASN A 251 -4.74 10.12 -3.88
C ASN A 251 -6.18 10.68 -3.90
N PRO A 252 -6.99 10.44 -2.85
CA PRO A 252 -8.38 10.85 -2.78
C PRO A 252 -8.54 12.31 -2.33
N LEU A 253 -7.44 12.98 -1.96
CA LEU A 253 -7.44 14.34 -1.43
C LEU A 253 -7.51 15.38 -2.56
N SER A 254 -8.34 16.40 -2.36
CA SER A 254 -8.64 17.45 -3.33
C SER A 254 -7.49 18.43 -3.61
N GLY A 255 -6.45 18.42 -2.76
CA GLY A 255 -5.26 19.26 -2.93
C GLY A 255 -5.41 20.69 -2.44
N GLU A 256 -6.56 21.08 -1.86
CA GLU A 256 -6.82 22.45 -1.40
C GLU A 256 -6.04 22.83 -0.12
N ARG A 257 -5.43 21.89 0.61
CA ARG A 257 -4.82 22.13 1.94
C ARG A 257 -3.38 21.62 2.12
N MET A 258 -2.49 21.86 1.15
CA MET A 258 -1.08 21.39 1.20
C MET A 258 -0.94 19.85 1.08
N ASP A 259 -1.96 19.17 0.55
CA ASP A 259 -2.14 17.71 0.58
C ASP A 259 -1.23 16.93 -0.39
N ASN A 260 -0.47 17.62 -1.25
CA ASN A 260 0.49 17.00 -2.16
C ASN A 260 1.72 16.41 -1.43
N LEU A 261 1.98 16.82 -0.19
CA LEU A 261 3.03 16.25 0.66
C LEU A 261 2.70 14.82 1.14
N PHE A 262 1.45 14.38 0.92
CA PHE A 262 0.93 13.08 1.36
C PHE A 262 0.75 12.06 0.23
N SER A 263 1.16 12.39 -1.01
CA SER A 263 1.04 11.47 -2.15
C SER A 263 2.05 10.34 -2.06
N THR A 264 1.59 9.16 -1.64
CA THR A 264 2.42 7.94 -1.50
C THR A 264 2.59 7.16 -2.80
N HIS A 265 1.87 7.54 -3.85
CA HIS A 265 1.93 6.89 -5.16
C HIS A 265 2.79 7.70 -6.13
N PRO A 266 3.57 7.04 -7.01
CA PRO A 266 4.19 7.73 -8.13
C PRO A 266 3.12 8.39 -8.99
N ASN A 267 3.50 9.49 -9.65
CA ASN A 267 2.64 10.21 -10.56
C ASN A 267 1.95 9.25 -11.55
N THR A 268 0.62 9.37 -11.65
CA THR A 268 -0.23 8.44 -12.40
C THR A 268 0.12 8.43 -13.88
N GLU A 269 0.44 9.60 -14.46
CA GLU A 269 0.85 9.71 -15.86
C GLU A 269 2.13 8.91 -16.13
N ASN A 270 3.11 8.93 -15.21
CA ASN A 270 4.33 8.14 -15.35
C ASN A 270 4.06 6.62 -15.29
N ARG A 271 3.12 6.17 -14.45
CA ARG A 271 2.72 4.75 -14.39
C ARG A 271 2.02 4.32 -15.68
N ILE A 272 1.11 5.15 -16.19
CA ILE A 272 0.41 4.94 -17.45
C ILE A 272 1.42 4.85 -18.61
N ALA A 273 2.37 5.78 -18.68
CA ALA A 273 3.43 5.77 -19.70
C ALA A 273 4.25 4.47 -19.64
N ALA A 274 4.67 4.05 -18.45
CA ALA A 274 5.46 2.82 -18.27
C ALA A 274 4.70 1.55 -18.70
N LEU A 275 3.37 1.50 -18.49
CA LEU A 275 2.51 0.42 -18.96
C LEU A 275 2.31 0.44 -20.48
N HIS A 276 2.22 1.63 -21.09
CA HIS A 276 2.22 1.76 -22.55
C HIS A 276 3.54 1.29 -23.17
N ASP A 277 4.67 1.67 -22.58
CA ASP A 277 6.00 1.21 -23.02
C ASP A 277 6.11 -0.31 -22.94
N MET A 278 5.60 -0.91 -21.86
CA MET A 278 5.54 -2.38 -21.71
C MET A 278 4.68 -3.04 -22.79
N ALA A 279 3.58 -2.41 -23.20
CA ALA A 279 2.74 -2.90 -24.30
C ALA A 279 3.47 -2.85 -25.65
N GLN A 280 4.22 -1.77 -25.90
CA GLN A 280 4.94 -1.53 -27.15
C GLN A 280 6.22 -2.39 -27.26
N GLY A 281 6.91 -2.63 -26.15
CA GLY A 281 8.14 -3.44 -26.09
C GLY A 281 7.92 -4.94 -26.30
N GLY A 282 6.66 -5.38 -26.46
CA GLY A 282 6.28 -6.78 -26.48
C GLY A 282 6.37 -7.38 -25.08
N MET A 283 5.23 -7.83 -24.53
CA MET A 283 5.27 -8.79 -23.44
C MET A 283 5.93 -10.06 -24.00
N ASN A 284 7.25 -10.18 -23.81
CA ASN A 284 7.93 -11.46 -23.89
C ASN A 284 7.40 -12.29 -22.72
N VAL A 285 6.19 -12.83 -22.90
CA VAL A 285 5.66 -13.92 -22.11
C VAL A 285 6.68 -15.03 -22.31
N SER A 286 7.61 -15.18 -21.37
CA SER A 286 8.41 -16.38 -21.26
C SER A 286 7.46 -17.52 -20.88
N THR A 287 6.70 -18.02 -21.84
CA THR A 287 6.28 -19.40 -21.88
C THR A 287 7.57 -20.20 -21.92
N SER A 288 8.08 -20.59 -20.75
CA SER A 288 9.13 -21.61 -20.68
C SER A 288 8.59 -22.84 -21.40
N PRO A 289 9.11 -23.26 -22.55
CA PRO A 289 8.76 -24.55 -23.10
C PRO A 289 9.34 -25.58 -22.16
N ALA A 290 8.53 -26.59 -21.82
CA ALA A 290 8.95 -27.73 -21.03
C ALA A 290 10.32 -28.23 -21.52
N ARG A 291 11.30 -28.19 -20.62
CA ARG A 291 12.68 -28.61 -20.85
C ARG A 291 12.69 -30.13 -21.11
N THR A 292 12.66 -30.52 -22.37
CA THR A 292 12.97 -31.88 -22.80
C THR A 292 14.45 -32.18 -22.54
N ALA A 293 14.72 -33.41 -22.13
CA ALA A 293 15.99 -33.88 -21.59
C ALA A 293 17.13 -33.95 -22.64
N ASN A 294 18.29 -33.40 -22.23
CA ASN A 294 19.72 -33.81 -22.42
C ASN A 294 20.18 -34.64 -23.64
N PRO A 295 21.44 -34.47 -24.13
CA PRO A 295 22.62 -34.81 -23.31
C PRO A 295 23.88 -33.93 -23.47
N SER A 296 24.81 -34.20 -22.55
CA SER A 296 26.11 -33.58 -22.27
C SER A 296 27.04 -33.30 -23.46
N ARG A 297 27.76 -32.18 -23.39
CA ARG A 297 29.11 -32.06 -23.99
C ARG A 297 30.07 -31.25 -23.13
N LYS A 298 31.33 -31.67 -23.22
CA LYS A 298 32.45 -31.48 -22.31
C LYS A 298 32.96 -30.04 -22.21
N SER A 299 33.60 -29.79 -21.07
CA SER A 299 34.40 -28.64 -20.67
C SER A 299 35.38 -28.11 -21.74
N ARG A 300 35.56 -26.78 -21.75
CA ARG A 300 36.87 -26.13 -21.85
C ARG A 300 36.81 -24.70 -21.32
N SER A 301 37.78 -24.41 -20.46
CA SER A 301 38.16 -23.13 -19.87
C SER A 301 38.90 -22.24 -20.87
N VAL A 302 38.80 -20.92 -20.73
CA VAL A 302 39.88 -19.90 -20.68
C VAL A 302 39.21 -18.50 -20.58
N PRO A 303 39.74 -17.57 -19.76
CA PRO A 303 39.21 -16.22 -19.61
C PRO A 303 39.84 -15.24 -20.61
N ASP A 304 39.07 -14.27 -21.10
CA ASP A 304 39.63 -13.13 -21.86
C ASP A 304 39.39 -11.82 -21.12
N THR A 305 40.48 -11.20 -20.73
CA THR A 305 40.59 -9.88 -20.11
C THR A 305 40.63 -8.83 -21.22
N GLY A 306 39.52 -8.13 -21.44
CA GLY A 306 39.43 -7.05 -22.42
C GLY A 306 38.82 -5.78 -21.83
N LEU A 307 39.67 -4.81 -21.50
CA LEU A 307 39.30 -3.41 -21.24
C LEU A 307 38.74 -2.80 -22.54
N GLY A 308 37.42 -2.74 -22.64
CA GLY A 308 36.69 -2.10 -23.73
C GLY A 308 35.89 -0.90 -23.26
N ARG A 309 36.42 0.30 -23.54
CA ARG A 309 35.75 1.60 -23.36
C ARG A 309 34.83 1.83 -24.56
N GLY A 310 33.54 2.09 -24.32
CA GLY A 310 32.64 2.71 -25.32
C GLY A 310 31.27 2.04 -25.45
N GLY A 311 30.22 2.81 -25.18
CA GLY A 311 28.84 2.43 -25.45
C GLY A 311 27.89 3.09 -24.47
N SER A 312 27.26 4.18 -24.91
CA SER A 312 26.14 4.84 -24.24
C SER A 312 25.14 3.82 -23.69
N GLN A 313 25.12 3.66 -22.38
CA GLN A 313 24.00 2.97 -21.72
C GLN A 313 22.75 3.81 -21.98
N PRO A 314 21.65 3.23 -22.52
CA PRO A 314 20.39 3.92 -22.55
C PRO A 314 19.99 4.28 -21.11
N PRO A 315 19.22 5.36 -20.90
CA PRO A 315 18.77 5.73 -19.57
C PRO A 315 18.10 4.51 -18.95
N LYS A 316 18.56 4.16 -17.74
CA LYS A 316 17.96 3.15 -16.90
C LYS A 316 16.46 3.43 -16.82
N GLY A 317 15.66 2.57 -17.45
CA GLY A 317 14.21 2.69 -17.41
C GLY A 317 13.70 2.56 -15.96
N PRO A 318 12.43 2.91 -15.70
CA PRO A 318 11.84 2.84 -14.36
C PRO A 318 11.85 1.43 -13.73
N TRP A 319 12.24 0.43 -14.51
CA TRP A 319 12.28 -1.00 -14.21
C TRP A 319 13.64 -1.53 -13.72
N SER A 320 14.64 -0.66 -13.58
CA SER A 320 16.04 -1.05 -13.31
C SER A 320 16.57 -0.66 -11.93
#